data_AF-A0A9E8D2F0-F1
#
_entry.id   AF-A0A9E8D2F0-F1
#
_cell.length_a   1.000
_cell.length_b   1.000
_cell.length_c   1.000
_cell.angle_alpha   90.00
_cell.angle_beta   90.00
_cell.angle_gamma   90.00
#
_symmetry.space_group_name_H-M   'P 1'
#
loop_
_entity.id
_entity.type
_entity.pdbx_description
1 polymer ?
#
loop_
_entity_poly.entity_id
_entity_poly.type
_entity_poly.pdbx_seq_one_letter_code
_entity_poly.pdbx_strand_id
1 'polypeptide(L)'
;MIASLEKKQAEINSDINRRNAEESEVKLRVAKLDDDIDKKNKQRESLNQEIVNKERELKNLQNDVNLFPTEISGFVSQGARNISRYTVLASLPIFILAYVTFYVFNSAADFLQAYSLVTTDNMIAVFLSRLPFAMVALGIVGASYKIAKLFISEIIKINTQRLSLSKISIIAKDVSEASEQGLDMDEEQRYSLRTKLKMELLRSHLKSYVEDEYYNTVPLKKKTVESKEDIEVE
;
A
#
# COMPACT_ATOMS: atom_id res chain seq x y z
N MET A 1 38.04 -94.19 6.41
CA MET A 1 38.75 -92.88 6.40
C MET A 1 38.24 -91.97 5.28
N ILE A 2 38.00 -92.47 4.06
CA ILE A 2 37.47 -91.68 2.93
C ILE A 2 36.02 -91.20 3.18
N ALA A 3 35.11 -92.10 3.58
CA ALA A 3 33.71 -91.75 3.85
C ALA A 3 33.50 -90.72 4.99
N SER A 4 34.40 -90.70 5.99
CA SER A 4 34.36 -89.69 7.07
C SER A 4 34.86 -88.31 6.62
N LEU A 5 35.70 -88.27 5.59
CA LEU A 5 36.16 -87.02 4.98
C LEU A 5 35.09 -86.43 4.07
N GLU A 6 34.42 -87.26 3.26
CA GLU A 6 33.29 -86.84 2.41
C GLU A 6 32.13 -86.28 3.24
N LYS A 7 31.82 -86.91 4.38
CA LYS A 7 30.76 -86.44 5.28
C LYS A 7 31.10 -85.07 5.91
N LYS A 8 32.35 -84.88 6.34
CA LYS A 8 32.83 -83.57 6.83
C LYS A 8 32.84 -82.51 5.73
N GLN A 9 33.18 -82.88 4.50
CA GLN A 9 33.20 -81.96 3.36
C GLN A 9 31.78 -81.51 2.97
N ALA A 10 30.79 -82.42 3.03
CA ALA A 10 29.38 -82.08 2.83
C ALA A 10 28.83 -81.16 3.93
N GLU A 11 29.20 -81.42 5.19
CA GLU A 11 28.79 -80.61 6.34
C GLU A 11 29.36 -79.18 6.27
N ILE A 12 30.65 -79.06 5.95
CA ILE A 12 31.33 -77.77 5.73
C ILE A 12 30.70 -77.01 4.56
N ASN A 13 30.39 -77.67 3.44
CA ASN A 13 29.72 -77.02 2.31
C ASN A 13 28.31 -76.53 2.68
N SER A 14 27.58 -77.26 3.53
CA SER A 14 26.27 -76.81 4.00
C SER A 14 26.37 -75.58 4.91
N ASP A 15 27.37 -75.54 5.78
CA ASP A 15 27.64 -74.41 6.66
C ASP A 15 28.10 -73.17 5.88
N ILE A 16 28.93 -73.36 4.85
CA ILE A 16 29.34 -72.28 3.92
C ILE A 16 28.11 -71.72 3.21
N ASN A 17 27.22 -72.57 2.70
CA ASN A 17 26.01 -72.12 2.03
C ASN A 17 25.05 -71.39 2.99
N ARG A 18 24.91 -71.86 4.24
CA ARG A 18 24.11 -71.16 5.26
C ARG A 18 24.69 -69.79 5.58
N ARG A 19 26.01 -69.70 5.82
CA ARG A 19 26.68 -68.43 6.10
C ARG A 19 26.61 -67.46 4.92
N ASN A 20 26.72 -67.95 3.69
CA ASN A 20 26.56 -67.13 2.48
C ASN A 20 25.13 -66.57 2.36
N ALA A 21 24.11 -67.38 2.72
CA ALA A 21 22.73 -66.92 2.76
C ALA A 21 22.49 -65.86 3.84
N GLU A 22 23.04 -66.06 5.05
CA GLU A 22 23.00 -65.09 6.14
C GLU A 22 23.75 -63.79 5.77
N GLU A 23 24.92 -63.88 5.14
CA GLU A 23 25.69 -62.71 4.68
C GLU A 23 24.94 -61.93 3.60
N SER A 24 24.26 -62.63 2.68
CA SER A 24 23.40 -62.00 1.68
C SER A 24 22.22 -61.27 2.32
N GLU A 25 21.58 -61.89 3.31
CA GLU A 25 20.47 -61.26 4.04
C GLU A 25 20.93 -60.02 4.82
N VAL A 26 22.07 -60.09 5.50
CA VAL A 26 22.65 -58.96 6.21
C VAL A 26 23.00 -57.83 5.24
N LYS A 27 23.61 -58.12 4.09
CA LYS A 27 23.89 -57.11 3.05
C LYS A 27 22.62 -56.43 2.56
N LEU A 28 21.53 -57.18 2.36
CA LEU A 28 20.24 -56.61 1.96
C LEU A 28 19.64 -55.72 3.05
N ARG A 29 19.78 -56.08 4.33
CA ARG A 29 19.33 -55.25 5.45
C ARG A 29 20.15 -53.96 5.57
N VAL A 30 21.48 -54.03 5.41
CA VAL A 30 22.36 -52.86 5.40
C VAL A 30 22.00 -51.92 4.26
N ALA A 31 21.82 -52.44 3.04
CA ALA A 31 21.42 -51.62 1.89
C ALA A 31 20.06 -50.93 2.08
N LYS A 32 19.09 -51.59 2.74
CA LYS A 32 17.80 -50.98 3.10
C LYS A 32 17.95 -49.89 4.15
N LEU A 33 18.77 -50.12 5.17
CA LEU A 33 19.03 -49.13 6.22
C LEU A 33 19.74 -47.90 5.65
N ASP A 34 20.67 -48.08 4.71
CA ASP A 34 21.35 -46.96 4.03
C ASP A 34 20.36 -46.14 3.19
N ASP A 35 19.46 -46.77 2.43
CA ASP A 35 18.41 -46.07 1.67
C ASP A 35 17.44 -45.31 2.59
N ASP A 36 17.07 -45.90 3.74
CA ASP A 36 16.23 -45.24 4.73
C ASP A 36 16.95 -44.06 5.42
N ILE A 37 18.25 -44.17 5.69
CA ILE A 37 19.08 -43.09 6.22
C ILE A 37 19.15 -41.94 5.20
N ASP A 38 19.37 -42.24 3.93
CA ASP A 38 19.41 -41.23 2.87
C ASP A 38 18.07 -40.52 2.69
N LYS A 39 16.95 -41.25 2.73
CA LYS A 39 15.60 -40.65 2.71
C LYS A 39 15.37 -39.74 3.90
N LYS A 40 15.72 -40.19 5.10
CA LYS A 40 15.56 -39.38 6.32
C LYS A 40 16.45 -38.15 6.31
N ASN A 41 17.68 -38.25 5.81
CA ASN A 41 18.57 -37.09 5.66
C ASN A 41 17.99 -36.07 4.68
N LYS A 42 17.49 -36.52 3.52
CA LYS A 42 16.79 -35.62 2.55
C LYS A 42 15.55 -34.96 3.14
N GLN A 43 14.75 -35.69 3.92
CA GLN A 43 13.59 -35.12 4.61
C GLN A 43 14.01 -34.08 5.65
N ARG A 44 15.07 -34.33 6.43
CA ARG A 44 15.60 -33.37 7.39
C ARG A 44 16.11 -32.10 6.71
N GLU A 45 16.82 -32.24 5.58
CA GLU A 45 17.28 -31.11 4.77
C GLU A 45 16.10 -30.26 4.29
N SER A 46 15.07 -30.90 3.74
CA SER A 46 13.86 -30.23 3.26
C SER A 46 13.11 -29.51 4.40
N LEU A 47 12.91 -30.18 5.53
CA LEU A 47 12.27 -29.60 6.71
C LEU A 47 13.07 -28.42 7.25
N ASN A 48 14.40 -28.50 7.26
CA ASN A 48 15.25 -27.41 7.71
C ASN A 48 15.17 -26.20 6.76
N GLN A 49 15.13 -26.42 5.44
CA GLN A 49 14.89 -25.36 4.47
C GLN A 49 13.50 -24.74 4.64
N GLU A 50 12.48 -25.56 4.93
CA GLU A 50 11.12 -25.09 5.17
C GLU A 50 11.02 -24.25 6.45
N ILE A 51 11.69 -24.68 7.52
CA ILE A 51 11.82 -23.91 8.78
C ILE A 51 12.50 -22.57 8.51
N VAL A 52 13.65 -22.55 7.83
CA VAL A 52 14.36 -21.30 7.50
C VAL A 52 13.49 -20.37 6.64
N ASN A 53 12.74 -20.92 5.69
CA ASN A 53 11.82 -20.13 4.88
C ASN A 53 10.66 -19.58 5.71
N LYS A 54 10.09 -20.38 6.62
CA LYS A 54 9.01 -19.96 7.53
C LYS A 54 9.49 -18.91 8.53
N GLU A 55 10.69 -19.04 9.07
CA GLU A 55 11.32 -18.03 9.93
C GLU A 55 11.55 -16.72 9.17
N ARG A 56 12.01 -16.79 7.91
CA ARG A 56 12.17 -15.61 7.05
C ARG A 56 10.82 -14.96 6.75
N GLU A 57 9.80 -15.75 6.44
CA GLU A 57 8.43 -15.29 6.20
C GLU A 57 7.86 -14.61 7.45
N LEU A 58 8.05 -15.21 8.63
CA LEU A 58 7.61 -14.66 9.91
C LEU A 58 8.34 -13.36 10.25
N LYS A 59 9.66 -13.30 10.04
CA LYS A 59 10.46 -12.07 10.20
C LYS A 59 10.01 -10.97 9.24
N ASN A 60 9.69 -11.32 7.99
CA ASN A 60 9.17 -10.37 7.01
C ASN A 60 7.77 -9.86 7.42
N LEU A 61 6.86 -10.75 7.83
CA LEU A 61 5.53 -10.39 8.31
C LEU A 61 5.62 -9.50 9.56
N GLN A 62 6.50 -9.82 10.50
CA GLN A 62 6.73 -9.04 11.71
C GLN A 62 7.29 -7.65 11.37
N ASN A 63 8.16 -7.53 10.36
CA ASN A 63 8.64 -6.25 9.87
C ASN A 63 7.55 -5.44 9.16
N ASP A 64 6.67 -6.08 8.39
CA ASP A 64 5.55 -5.44 7.69
C ASP A 64 4.49 -4.94 8.68
N VAL A 65 4.13 -5.75 9.68
CA VAL A 65 3.26 -5.37 10.81
C VAL A 65 3.89 -4.23 11.62
N ASN A 66 5.22 -4.18 11.69
CA ASN A 66 5.92 -3.10 12.37
C ASN A 66 5.91 -1.78 11.60
N LEU A 67 5.74 -1.79 10.27
CA LEU A 67 5.75 -0.59 9.44
C LEU A 67 4.35 0.03 9.28
N PHE A 68 3.30 -0.77 9.40
CA PHE A 68 1.91 -0.33 9.47
C PHE A 68 1.15 -1.30 10.38
N PRO A 69 0.43 -0.83 11.43
CA PRO A 69 -0.54 -1.69 12.10
C PRO A 69 -1.44 -2.31 11.02
N THR A 70 -1.64 -3.63 11.05
CA THR A 70 -2.25 -4.40 9.96
C THR A 70 -3.58 -3.78 9.49
N GLU A 71 -4.30 -3.11 10.40
CA GLU A 71 -5.55 -2.38 10.15
C GLU A 71 -5.37 -1.09 9.29
N ILE A 72 -4.24 -0.39 9.41
CA ILE A 72 -3.94 0.85 8.65
C ILE A 72 -3.42 0.53 7.25
N SER A 73 -2.71 -0.59 7.07
CA SER A 73 -2.30 -1.06 5.73
C SER A 73 -3.51 -1.27 4.81
N GLY A 74 -4.61 -1.79 5.38
CA GLY A 74 -5.91 -1.90 4.72
C GLY A 74 -6.46 -0.53 4.32
N PHE A 75 -6.44 0.45 5.22
CA PHE A 75 -6.88 1.83 4.95
C PHE A 75 -6.05 2.53 3.86
N VAL A 76 -4.72 2.36 3.88
CA VAL A 76 -3.79 2.95 2.91
C VAL A 76 -3.94 2.31 1.52
N SER A 77 -4.14 0.99 1.45
CA SER A 77 -4.36 0.28 0.18
C SER A 77 -5.74 0.56 -0.42
N GLN A 78 -6.79 0.63 0.41
CA GLN A 78 -8.13 1.06 0.00
C GLN A 78 -8.11 2.52 -0.44
N GLY A 79 -7.37 3.38 0.26
CA GLY A 79 -7.10 4.76 -0.14
C GLY A 79 -6.46 4.86 -1.53
N ALA A 80 -5.45 4.03 -1.83
CA ALA A 80 -4.82 4.00 -3.15
C ALA A 80 -5.80 3.58 -4.27
N ARG A 81 -6.65 2.58 -4.01
CA ARG A 81 -7.69 2.13 -4.96
C ARG A 81 -8.79 3.19 -5.15
N ASN A 82 -9.11 3.95 -4.10
CA ASN A 82 -10.05 5.06 -4.17
C ASN A 82 -9.45 6.26 -4.93
N ILE A 83 -8.18 6.61 -4.71
CA ILE A 83 -7.49 7.67 -5.47
C ILE A 83 -7.56 7.38 -6.97
N SER A 84 -7.31 6.15 -7.41
CA SER A 84 -7.43 5.79 -8.83
C SER A 84 -8.84 6.04 -9.38
N ARG A 85 -9.89 5.69 -8.63
CA ARG A 85 -11.28 5.93 -9.03
C ARG A 85 -11.64 7.42 -9.06
N TYR A 86 -11.20 8.19 -8.07
CA TYR A 86 -11.39 9.65 -8.05
C TYR A 86 -10.61 10.36 -9.16
N THR A 87 -9.41 9.90 -9.51
CA THR A 87 -8.63 10.43 -10.63
C THR A 87 -9.33 10.17 -11.97
N VAL A 88 -9.92 8.98 -12.15
CA VAL A 88 -10.73 8.68 -13.34
C VAL A 88 -11.96 9.58 -13.38
N LEU A 89 -12.66 9.79 -12.26
CA LEU A 89 -13.83 10.68 -12.20
C LEU A 89 -13.46 12.15 -12.45
N ALA A 90 -12.31 12.61 -11.94
CA ALA A 90 -11.79 13.96 -12.12
C ALA A 90 -11.26 14.21 -13.55
N SER A 91 -10.90 13.16 -14.29
CA SER A 91 -10.48 13.30 -15.69
C SER A 91 -11.61 13.80 -16.58
N LEU A 92 -12.87 13.48 -16.27
CA LEU A 92 -14.04 13.88 -17.05
C LEU A 92 -14.19 15.41 -17.21
N PRO A 93 -14.23 16.23 -16.14
CA PRO A 93 -14.31 17.69 -16.28
C PRO A 93 -13.06 18.29 -16.94
N ILE A 94 -11.88 17.68 -16.79
CA ILE A 94 -10.64 18.12 -17.45
C ILE A 94 -10.71 17.88 -18.96
N PHE A 95 -11.23 16.73 -19.38
CA PHE A 95 -11.46 16.43 -20.80
C PHE A 95 -12.48 17.38 -21.43
N ILE A 96 -13.57 17.70 -20.71
CA ILE A 96 -14.56 18.67 -21.17
C ILE A 96 -13.92 20.05 -21.35
N LEU A 97 -13.09 20.50 -20.41
CA LEU A 97 -12.34 21.76 -20.54
C LEU A 97 -11.44 21.76 -21.78
N ALA A 98 -10.62 20.72 -21.95
CA ALA A 98 -9.73 20.59 -23.10
C ALA A 98 -10.51 20.60 -24.43
N TYR A 99 -11.64 19.89 -24.48
CA TYR A 99 -12.51 19.83 -25.65
C TYR A 99 -13.13 21.19 -25.97
N VAL A 100 -13.70 21.89 -24.98
CA VAL A 100 -14.30 23.22 -25.17
C VAL A 100 -13.23 24.24 -25.59
N THR A 101 -12.05 24.22 -24.98
CA THR A 101 -10.92 25.07 -25.39
C THR A 101 -10.49 24.79 -26.83
N PHE A 102 -10.40 23.53 -27.23
CA PHE A 102 -10.07 23.15 -28.60
C PHE A 102 -11.17 23.59 -29.58
N TYR A 103 -12.45 23.41 -29.25
CA TYR A 103 -13.56 23.83 -30.09
C TYR A 103 -13.61 25.35 -30.30
N VAL A 104 -13.40 26.12 -29.22
CA VAL A 104 -13.33 27.59 -29.28
C VAL A 104 -12.14 28.05 -30.11
N PHE A 105 -10.98 27.40 -29.97
CA PHE A 105 -9.80 27.72 -30.76
C PHE A 105 -10.01 27.49 -32.26
N ASN A 106 -10.58 26.34 -32.65
CA ASN A 106 -10.90 26.08 -34.06
C ASN A 106 -11.97 27.03 -34.60
N SER A 107 -13.03 27.31 -33.81
CA SER A 107 -14.05 28.30 -34.18
C SER A 107 -13.48 29.71 -34.38
N ALA A 108 -12.45 30.08 -33.61
CA ALA A 108 -11.73 31.34 -33.78
C ALA A 108 -10.84 31.36 -35.03
N ALA A 109 -10.20 30.23 -35.36
CA ALA A 109 -9.41 30.07 -36.58
C ALA A 109 -10.27 30.14 -37.86
N ASP A 110 -11.44 29.48 -37.84
CA ASP A 110 -12.42 29.53 -38.93
C ASP A 110 -12.98 30.95 -39.13
N PHE A 111 -13.15 31.69 -38.03
CA PHE A 111 -13.54 33.10 -38.08
C PHE A 111 -12.50 33.96 -38.78
N LEU A 112 -11.21 33.73 -38.54
CA LEU A 112 -10.12 34.48 -39.18
C LEU A 112 -10.08 34.24 -40.70
N GLN A 113 -10.41 33.03 -41.16
CA GLN A 113 -10.53 32.73 -42.59
C GLN A 113 -11.78 33.35 -43.21
N ALA A 114 -12.95 33.21 -42.57
CA ALA A 114 -14.20 33.78 -43.05
C ALA A 114 -14.17 35.33 -43.07
N TYR A 115 -13.41 35.94 -42.17
CA TYR A 115 -13.19 37.38 -42.10
C TYR A 115 -12.51 37.95 -43.36
N SER A 116 -11.63 37.19 -44.01
CA SER A 116 -10.95 37.63 -45.24
C SER A 116 -11.89 37.81 -46.45
N LEU A 117 -13.15 37.36 -46.35
CA LEU A 117 -14.15 37.35 -47.42
C LEU A 117 -15.29 38.37 -47.22
N VAL A 118 -15.36 39.07 -46.08
CA VAL A 118 -16.50 39.95 -45.73
C VAL A 118 -16.10 41.42 -45.78
N THR A 119 -16.93 42.23 -46.46
CA THR A 119 -16.76 43.69 -46.60
C THR A 119 -16.94 44.41 -45.24
N THR A 120 -16.16 45.47 -45.01
CA THR A 120 -15.97 46.19 -43.74
C THR A 120 -17.24 46.67 -43.04
N ASP A 121 -18.34 46.92 -43.76
CA ASP A 121 -19.57 47.52 -43.19
C ASP A 121 -20.35 46.61 -42.22
N ASN A 122 -20.13 45.30 -42.23
CA ASN A 122 -20.89 44.36 -41.40
C ASN A 122 -20.12 43.80 -40.19
N MET A 123 -18.92 44.33 -39.89
CA MET A 123 -18.06 43.81 -38.80
C MET A 123 -18.75 43.77 -37.44
N ILE A 124 -19.37 44.88 -37.04
CA ILE A 124 -19.99 45.01 -35.71
C ILE A 124 -21.16 44.04 -35.57
N ALA A 125 -21.96 43.85 -36.62
CA ALA A 125 -23.09 42.92 -36.61
C ALA A 125 -22.63 41.46 -36.45
N VAL A 126 -21.55 41.08 -37.13
CA VAL A 126 -20.97 39.74 -37.02
C VAL A 126 -20.39 39.50 -35.61
N PHE A 127 -19.69 40.47 -35.02
CA PHE A 127 -19.19 40.37 -33.65
C PHE A 127 -20.33 40.29 -32.61
N LEU A 128 -21.34 41.14 -32.75
CA LEU A 128 -22.47 41.20 -31.82
C LEU A 128 -23.28 39.89 -31.83
N SER A 129 -23.40 39.23 -32.99
CA SER A 129 -24.09 37.94 -33.12
C SER A 129 -23.38 36.78 -32.39
N ARG A 130 -22.08 36.89 -32.11
CA ARG A 130 -21.26 35.84 -31.48
C ARG A 130 -21.01 36.07 -29.99
N LEU A 131 -21.28 37.27 -29.47
CA LEU A 131 -21.21 37.55 -28.03
C LEU A 131 -22.04 36.59 -27.15
N PRO A 132 -23.28 36.23 -27.52
CA PRO A 132 -24.07 35.26 -26.73
C PRO A 132 -23.38 33.89 -26.67
N PHE A 133 -22.78 33.45 -27.78
CA PHE A 133 -22.03 32.19 -27.84
C PHE A 133 -20.77 32.24 -26.98
N ALA A 134 -20.02 33.35 -27.04
CA ALA A 134 -18.83 33.55 -26.21
C ALA A 134 -19.17 33.59 -24.71
N MET A 135 -20.29 34.21 -24.31
CA MET A 135 -20.76 34.18 -22.92
C MET A 135 -21.09 32.77 -22.45
N VAL A 136 -21.78 31.97 -23.27
CA VAL A 136 -22.09 30.58 -22.92
C VAL A 136 -20.81 29.74 -22.78
N ALA A 137 -19.85 29.91 -23.68
CA ALA A 137 -18.56 29.23 -23.61
C ALA A 137 -17.78 29.61 -22.34
N LEU A 138 -17.73 30.91 -21.98
CA LEU A 138 -17.12 31.38 -20.74
C LEU A 138 -17.82 30.81 -19.50
N GLY A 139 -19.16 30.69 -19.53
CA GLY A 139 -19.93 30.05 -18.47
C GLY A 139 -19.58 28.58 -18.27
N ILE A 140 -19.48 27.81 -19.36
CA ILE A 140 -19.09 26.39 -19.33
C ILE A 140 -17.65 26.24 -18.80
N VAL A 141 -16.72 27.04 -19.31
CA VAL A 141 -15.31 27.02 -18.86
C VAL A 141 -15.21 27.36 -17.37
N GLY A 142 -15.92 28.39 -16.92
CA GLY A 142 -15.93 28.80 -15.51
C GLY A 142 -16.50 27.72 -14.59
N ALA A 143 -17.62 27.09 -14.99
CA ALA A 143 -18.23 26.00 -14.24
C ALA A 143 -17.31 24.77 -14.16
N SER A 144 -16.76 24.34 -15.30
CA SER A 144 -15.86 23.19 -15.36
C SER A 144 -14.54 23.43 -14.62
N TYR A 145 -14.01 24.66 -14.64
CA TYR A 145 -12.82 25.02 -13.84
C TYR A 145 -13.07 24.91 -12.34
N LYS A 146 -14.22 25.40 -11.83
CA LYS A 146 -14.58 25.24 -10.42
C LYS A 146 -14.68 23.77 -10.01
N ILE A 147 -15.34 22.97 -10.84
CA ILE A 147 -15.51 21.53 -10.60
C ILE A 147 -14.15 20.82 -10.61
N ALA A 148 -13.30 21.09 -11.61
CA ALA A 148 -11.96 20.52 -11.69
C ALA A 148 -11.10 20.92 -10.49
N LYS A 149 -11.12 22.19 -10.08
CA LYS A 149 -10.40 22.67 -8.90
C LYS A 149 -10.84 21.94 -7.62
N LEU A 150 -12.14 21.70 -7.46
CA LEU A 150 -12.68 20.96 -6.31
C LEU A 150 -12.13 19.53 -6.27
N PHE A 151 -12.22 18.80 -7.38
CA PHE A 151 -11.70 17.43 -7.45
C PHE A 151 -10.17 17.36 -7.25
N ILE A 152 -9.41 18.26 -7.86
CA ILE A 152 -7.95 18.32 -7.71
C ILE A 152 -7.59 18.62 -6.24
N SER A 153 -8.28 19.57 -5.61
CA SER A 153 -8.07 19.89 -4.19
C SER A 153 -8.35 18.68 -3.30
N GLU A 154 -9.42 17.93 -3.56
CA GLU A 154 -9.76 16.74 -2.77
C GLU A 154 -8.73 15.62 -2.97
N ILE A 155 -8.26 15.40 -4.20
CA ILE A 155 -7.18 14.43 -4.49
C ILE A 155 -5.89 14.82 -3.75
N ILE A 156 -5.51 16.10 -3.78
CA ILE A 156 -4.33 16.60 -3.06
C ILE A 156 -4.50 16.40 -1.55
N LYS A 157 -5.68 16.69 -1.00
CA LYS A 157 -6.01 16.50 0.43
C LYS A 157 -5.84 15.04 0.84
N ILE A 158 -6.42 14.10 0.09
CA ILE A 158 -6.31 12.66 0.34
C ILE A 158 -4.83 12.19 0.28
N ASN A 159 -4.09 12.63 -0.74
CA ASN A 159 -2.69 12.24 -0.87
C ASN A 159 -1.82 12.80 0.27
N THR A 160 -2.09 14.04 0.69
CA THR A 160 -1.42 14.67 1.83
C THR A 160 -1.72 13.93 3.14
N GLN A 161 -2.95 13.47 3.35
CA GLN A 161 -3.33 12.63 4.51
C GLN A 161 -2.58 11.30 4.51
N ARG A 162 -2.48 10.64 3.35
CA ARG A 162 -1.73 9.39 3.21
C ARG A 162 -0.24 9.57 3.53
N LEU A 163 0.34 10.67 3.05
CA LEU A 163 1.73 11.01 3.31
C LEU A 163 1.97 11.29 4.80
N SER A 164 1.08 12.02 5.47
CA SER A 164 1.24 12.35 6.89
C SER A 164 1.11 11.13 7.80
N LEU A 165 0.15 10.24 7.52
CA LEU A 165 0.04 8.95 8.21
C LEU A 165 1.29 8.09 8.04
N SER A 166 1.87 8.06 6.83
CA SER A 166 3.11 7.32 6.58
C SER A 166 4.30 7.90 7.38
N LYS A 167 4.43 9.23 7.44
CA LYS A 167 5.46 9.90 8.24
C LYS A 167 5.33 9.54 9.72
N ILE A 168 4.12 9.53 10.26
CA ILE A 168 3.89 9.17 11.67
C ILE A 168 4.15 7.71 11.94
N SER A 169 3.83 6.82 11.00
CA SER A 169 4.16 5.41 11.15
C SER A 169 5.67 5.18 11.29
N ILE A 170 6.46 5.93 10.50
CA ILE A 170 7.93 5.91 10.59
C ILE A 170 8.38 6.46 11.95
N ILE A 171 7.90 7.63 12.37
CA ILE A 171 8.27 8.21 13.67
C ILE A 171 7.86 7.29 14.81
N ALA A 172 6.67 6.68 14.75
CA ALA A 172 6.19 5.75 15.76
C ALA A 172 7.05 4.50 15.83
N LYS A 173 7.58 4.02 14.69
CA LYS A 173 8.56 2.93 14.66
C LYS A 173 9.87 3.35 15.34
N ASP A 174 10.42 4.50 14.97
CA ASP A 174 11.69 4.99 15.51
C ASP A 174 11.60 5.26 17.03
N VAL A 175 10.51 5.88 17.48
CA VAL A 175 10.23 6.11 18.91
C VAL A 175 10.01 4.80 19.65
N SER A 176 9.26 3.86 19.06
CA SER A 176 9.03 2.54 19.67
C SER A 176 10.31 1.72 19.78
N GLU A 177 11.22 1.82 18.81
CA GLU A 177 12.52 1.12 18.81
C GLU A 177 13.50 1.77 19.80
N ALA A 178 13.51 3.10 19.88
CA ALA A 178 14.28 3.85 20.87
C ALA A 178 13.76 3.64 22.30
N SER A 179 12.44 3.52 22.49
CA SER A 179 11.82 3.29 23.80
C SER A 179 12.13 1.91 24.38
N GLU A 180 12.66 0.99 23.58
CA GLU A 180 13.08 -0.34 24.04
C GLU A 180 14.56 -0.44 24.35
N GLN A 181 15.37 0.55 23.95
CA GLN A 181 16.78 0.54 24.28
C GLN A 181 16.96 0.75 25.79
N GLY A 182 17.47 -0.29 26.46
CA GLY A 182 17.79 -0.24 27.90
C GLY A 182 16.69 -0.75 28.83
N LEU A 183 15.58 -1.27 28.32
CA LEU A 183 14.56 -1.96 29.12
C LEU A 183 14.70 -3.48 28.97
N ASP A 184 14.90 -4.16 30.10
CA ASP A 184 14.95 -5.63 30.17
C ASP A 184 13.50 -6.15 30.23
N MET A 185 12.88 -6.30 29.06
CA MET A 185 11.47 -6.67 28.90
C MET A 185 11.34 -7.99 28.15
N ASP A 186 10.40 -8.81 28.63
CA ASP A 186 9.98 -10.05 27.97
C ASP A 186 9.35 -9.75 26.60
N GLU A 187 9.41 -10.72 25.68
CA GLU A 187 9.08 -10.55 24.26
C GLU A 187 7.61 -10.12 24.05
N GLU A 188 6.71 -10.59 24.91
CA GLU A 188 5.29 -10.23 24.92
C GLU A 188 5.06 -8.79 25.40
N GLN A 189 5.77 -8.38 26.44
CA GLN A 189 5.68 -7.02 27.00
C GLN A 189 6.19 -5.99 26.01
N ARG A 190 7.29 -6.32 25.32
CA ARG A 190 7.86 -5.54 24.23
C ARG A 190 6.82 -5.30 23.12
N TYR A 191 6.21 -6.38 22.62
CA TYR A 191 5.21 -6.30 21.57
C TYR A 191 3.99 -5.44 21.96
N SER A 192 3.48 -5.59 23.18
CA SER A 192 2.34 -4.82 23.67
C SER A 192 2.66 -3.32 23.79
N LEU A 193 3.87 -2.98 24.25
CA LEU A 193 4.34 -1.59 24.36
C LEU A 193 4.48 -0.93 22.99
N ARG A 194 5.10 -1.63 22.01
CA ARG A 194 5.20 -1.15 20.62
C ARG A 194 3.83 -0.82 20.04
N THR A 195 2.89 -1.76 20.20
CA THR A 195 1.54 -1.65 19.66
C THR A 195 0.81 -0.47 20.28
N LYS A 196 0.92 -0.30 21.60
CA LYS A 196 0.28 0.79 22.34
C LYS A 196 0.80 2.17 21.90
N LEU A 197 2.13 2.33 21.81
CA LEU A 197 2.77 3.58 21.38
C LEU A 197 2.37 3.97 19.95
N LYS A 198 2.39 3.01 19.02
CA LYS A 198 1.95 3.24 17.63
C LYS A 198 0.49 3.67 17.57
N MET A 199 -0.39 3.01 18.33
CA MET A 199 -1.81 3.33 18.33
C MET A 199 -2.10 4.68 18.99
N GLU A 200 -1.35 5.06 20.02
CA GLU A 200 -1.47 6.35 20.68
C GLU A 200 -1.02 7.51 19.78
N LEU A 201 0.09 7.34 19.05
CA LEU A 201 0.56 8.32 18.06
C LEU A 201 -0.42 8.49 16.89
N LEU A 202 -0.97 7.39 16.39
CA LEU A 202 -2.01 7.43 15.36
C LEU A 202 -3.28 8.10 15.86
N ARG A 203 -3.71 7.80 17.09
CA ARG A 203 -4.87 8.43 17.72
C ARG A 203 -4.68 9.94 17.89
N SER A 204 -3.50 10.37 18.32
CA SER A 204 -3.15 11.79 18.46
C SER A 204 -3.23 12.52 17.11
N HIS A 205 -2.69 11.92 16.05
CA HIS A 205 -2.78 12.46 14.70
C HIS A 205 -4.21 12.55 14.21
N LEU A 206 -4.98 11.46 14.30
CA LEU A 206 -6.38 11.48 13.89
C LEU A 206 -7.20 12.53 14.64
N LYS A 207 -6.91 12.74 15.93
CA LYS A 207 -7.56 13.78 16.73
C LYS A 207 -7.20 15.19 16.23
N SER A 208 -5.92 15.47 15.98
CA SER A 208 -5.48 16.76 15.40
C SER A 208 -6.13 17.05 14.05
N TYR A 209 -6.33 16.03 13.22
CA TYR A 209 -6.96 16.19 11.90
C TYR A 209 -8.47 16.40 11.99
N VAL A 210 -9.15 15.68 12.87
CA VAL A 210 -10.59 15.86 13.12
C VAL A 210 -10.86 17.26 13.68
N GLU A 211 -9.97 17.78 14.52
CA GLU A 211 -10.04 19.15 15.02
C GLU A 211 -9.83 20.18 13.89
N ASP A 212 -8.81 20.02 13.04
CA ASP A 212 -8.57 20.91 11.88
C ASP A 212 -9.75 20.91 10.88
N GLU A 213 -10.40 19.78 10.64
CA GLU A 213 -11.56 19.69 9.73
C GLU A 213 -12.83 20.32 10.35
N TYR A 214 -12.97 20.28 11.67
CA TYR A 214 -14.07 20.89 12.41
C TYR A 214 -13.93 22.43 12.47
N TYR A 215 -12.73 22.96 12.69
CA TYR A 215 -12.52 24.42 12.75
C TYR A 215 -12.55 25.10 11.37
N ASN A 216 -12.20 24.39 10.29
CA ASN A 216 -12.22 24.95 8.94
C ASN A 216 -13.61 24.92 8.27
N THR A 217 -14.59 24.19 8.81
CA THR A 217 -15.95 24.07 8.25
C THR A 217 -16.99 24.94 8.96
N VAL A 218 -16.67 25.48 10.14
CA VAL A 218 -17.55 26.40 10.88
C VAL A 218 -17.02 27.82 10.74
N PRO A 219 -17.67 28.74 10.01
CA PRO A 219 -17.26 30.14 10.02
C PRO A 219 -17.48 30.70 11.44
N LEU A 220 -16.37 30.95 12.15
CA LEU A 220 -16.41 31.68 13.41
C LEU A 220 -17.02 33.04 13.15
N LYS A 221 -18.30 33.19 13.54
CA LYS A 221 -19.00 34.47 13.56
C LYS A 221 -18.23 35.36 14.52
N LYS A 222 -17.38 36.24 13.99
CA LYS A 222 -16.68 37.27 14.77
C LYS A 222 -17.73 38.00 15.61
N LYS A 223 -17.72 37.76 16.91
CA LYS A 223 -18.46 38.56 17.87
C LYS A 223 -17.68 39.86 17.99
N THR A 224 -18.14 40.90 17.30
CA THR A 224 -17.69 42.28 17.55
C THR A 224 -17.99 42.56 19.02
N VAL A 225 -16.94 42.65 19.83
CA VAL A 225 -17.06 43.16 21.19
C VAL A 225 -17.12 44.68 21.05
N GLU A 226 -18.33 45.24 21.11
CA GLU A 226 -18.50 46.66 21.44
C GLU A 226 -17.88 46.88 22.82
N SER A 227 -16.75 47.59 22.86
CA SER A 227 -16.30 48.22 24.09
C SER A 227 -17.27 49.35 24.39
N LYS A 228 -18.12 49.16 25.40
CA LYS A 228 -18.76 50.28 26.10
C LYS A 228 -17.65 51.10 26.75
N GLU A 229 -17.34 52.24 26.16
CA GLU A 229 -16.86 53.40 26.89
C GLU A 229 -18.00 53.87 27.79
N ASP A 230 -17.86 53.67 29.09
CA ASP A 230 -18.45 54.52 30.10
C ASP A 230 -17.39 54.63 31.19
N ILE A 231 -16.94 55.85 31.48
CA ILE A 231 -16.70 56.41 32.81
C ILE A 231 -16.36 57.90 32.56
N GLU A 232 -17.41 58.73 32.54
CA GLU A 232 -17.35 60.07 33.12
C GLU A 232 -17.16 59.89 34.63
N VAL A 233 -16.12 60.49 35.20
CA VAL A 233 -16.13 60.90 36.60
C VAL A 233 -15.92 62.41 36.62
N GLU A 234 -16.92 63.04 37.21
CA GLU A 234 -17.02 64.42 37.70
C GLU A 234 -15.77 64.93 38.43
#